data_AF-A0A850AJK5-F1
#
_entry.id   AF-A0A850AJK5-F1
#
_cell.length_a   1.000
_cell.length_b   1.000
_cell.length_c   1.000
_cell.angle_alpha   90.00
_cell.angle_beta   90.00
_cell.angle_gamma   90.00
#
_symmetry.space_group_name_H-M   'P 1'
#
loop_
_entity.id
_entity.type
_entity.pdbx_description
1 polymer ?
#
loop_
_entity_poly.entity_id
_entity_poly.type
_entity_poly.pdbx_seq_one_letter_code
_entity_poly.pdbx_strand_id
1 'polypeptide(L)' 'MSLHKKVVYRVQCIRDEKHIFEKVFLIEEGSETVATRVEAYCPHCNAQATVLVQGKVVADTTLLRKYGLE' A
#
# COMPACT_ATOMS: atom_id res chain seq x y z
N MET A 1 -5.16 6.60 21.17
CA MET A 1 -5.83 5.84 20.10
C MET A 1 -5.28 6.37 18.79
N SER A 2 -4.37 5.65 18.13
CA SER A 2 -3.92 6.06 16.80
C SER A 2 -5.08 5.81 15.84
N LEU A 3 -5.65 6.90 15.33
CA LEU A 3 -6.69 6.82 14.31
C LEU A 3 -6.00 6.51 12.97
N HIS A 4 -6.52 5.52 12.26
CA HIS A 4 -5.99 5.11 10.96
C HIS A 4 -7.05 5.39 9.91
N LYS A 5 -6.66 6.06 8.81
CA LYS A 5 -7.52 6.25 7.65
C LYS A 5 -7.16 5.28 6.53
N LYS A 6 -8.18 4.74 5.88
CA LYS A 6 -8.02 3.93 4.67
C LYS A 6 -7.95 4.87 3.47
N VAL A 7 -6.92 4.73 2.66
CA VAL A 7 -6.77 5.47 1.41
C VAL A 7 -6.60 4.49 0.26
N VAL A 8 -7.32 4.73 -0.82
CA VAL A 8 -7.25 3.92 -2.04
C VAL A 8 -6.35 4.63 -3.03
N TYR A 9 -5.30 3.97 -3.48
CA TYR A 9 -4.42 4.45 -4.53
C TYR A 9 -4.63 3.64 -5.79
N ARG A 10 -4.76 4.35 -6.91
CA ARG A 10 -4.78 3.76 -8.24
C ARG A 10 -3.32 3.60 -8.70
N VAL A 11 -2.88 2.36 -8.84
CA VAL A 11 -1.51 1.99 -9.18
C VAL A 11 -1.47 1.51 -10.62
N GLN A 12 -0.57 2.08 -11.40
CA GLN A 12 -0.28 1.64 -12.76
C GLN A 12 0.93 0.70 -12.74
N CYS A 13 0.84 -0.41 -13.46
CA CYS A 13 1.96 -1.34 -13.57
C CYS A 13 3.12 -0.74 -14.38
N ILE A 14 4.34 -1.06 -13.97
CA ILE A 14 5.56 -0.64 -14.69
C ILE A 14 5.80 -1.42 -15.99
N ARG A 15 5.19 -2.60 -16.16
CA ARG A 15 5.40 -3.47 -17.33
C ARG A 15 4.38 -3.24 -18.43
N ASP A 16 3.16 -2.86 -18.07
CA ASP A 16 2.08 -2.60 -19.02
C ASP A 16 1.21 -1.48 -18.47
N GLU A 17 1.15 -0.37 -19.21
CA GLU A 17 0.39 0.82 -18.84
C GLU A 17 -1.12 0.58 -18.74
N LYS A 18 -1.63 -0.50 -19.37
CA LYS A 18 -3.04 -0.91 -19.31
C LYS A 18 -3.39 -1.65 -18.02
N HIS A 19 -2.40 -2.20 -17.33
CA HIS A 19 -2.60 -2.84 -16.03
C HIS A 19 -2.72 -1.77 -14.94
N ILE A 20 -3.96 -1.34 -14.69
CA ILE A 20 -4.28 -0.39 -13.64
C ILE A 20 -5.12 -1.11 -12.58
N PHE A 21 -4.68 -1.03 -11.33
CA PHE A 21 -5.33 -1.69 -10.21
C PHE A 21 -5.37 -0.78 -9.00
N GLU A 22 -6.30 -1.05 -8.09
CA GLU A 22 -6.46 -0.29 -6.86
C GLU A 22 -5.79 -1.02 -5.70
N LYS A 23 -5.04 -0.28 -4.88
CA LYS A 23 -4.46 -0.80 -3.65
C LYS A 23 -4.88 0.06 -2.48
N VAL A 24 -5.40 -0.58 -1.45
CA VAL A 24 -5.81 0.07 -0.21
C VAL A 24 -4.63 0.12 0.74
N PHE A 25 -4.35 1.30 1.27
CA PHE A 25 -3.33 1.53 2.29
C PHE A 25 -4.00 2.06 3.56
N LEU A 26 -3.54 1.58 4.71
CA LEU A 26 -3.87 2.15 6.01
C LEU A 26 -2.78 3.14 6.38
N ILE A 27 -3.14 4.40 6.58
CA ILE A 27 -2.20 5.44 6.99
C ILE A 27 -2.61 6.06 8.31
N GLU A 28 -1.62 6.45 9.11
CA GLU A 28 -1.83 7.13 10.39
C GLU A 28 -2.42 8.53 10.15
N GLU A 29 -3.52 8.88 10.81
CA GLU A 29 -4.11 10.21 10.68
C GLU A 29 -3.14 11.29 11.19
N GLY A 30 -3.04 12.41 10.46
CA GLY A 30 -2.08 13.49 10.74
C GLY A 30 -0.66 13.27 10.19
N SER A 31 -0.38 12.12 9.58
CA SER A 31 0.94 11.81 8.99
C SER A 31 1.10 12.21 7.51
N GLU A 32 0.19 13.04 7.00
CA GLU A 32 0.08 13.40 5.56
C GLU A 32 1.31 14.15 5.02
N THR A 33 2.11 14.74 5.90
CA THR A 33 3.37 15.41 5.57
C THR A 33 4.52 14.42 5.30
N VAL A 34 4.35 13.13 5.64
CA VAL A 34 5.35 12.08 5.42
C VAL A 34 5.00 11.30 4.16
N ALA A 35 5.98 11.02 3.31
CA ALA A 35 5.79 10.14 2.17
C ALA A 35 6.43 8.77 2.45
N THR A 36 5.64 7.71 2.34
CA THR A 36 6.10 6.32 2.52
C THR A 36 6.17 5.63 1.17
N ARG A 37 7.31 4.99 0.87
CA ARG A 37 7.43 4.11 -0.30
C ARG A 37 6.93 2.72 0.06
N VAL A 38 5.98 2.21 -0.70
CA VAL A 38 5.43 0.87 -0.51
C VAL A 38 5.51 0.08 -1.80
N GLU A 39 5.90 -1.18 -1.70
CA GLU A 39 5.92 -2.09 -2.83
C GLU A 39 4.51 -2.67 -3.06
N ALA A 40 4.07 -2.64 -4.31
CA ALA A 40 2.82 -3.21 -4.76
C ALA A 40 3.08 -4.18 -5.91
N TYR A 41 2.38 -5.31 -5.90
CA TYR A 41 2.49 -6.29 -6.96
C TYR A 41 1.30 -6.13 -7.89
N CYS A 42 1.56 -6.06 -9.19
CA CYS A 42 0.52 -6.06 -10.19
C CYS A 42 -0.16 -7.43 -10.21
N PRO A 43 -1.49 -7.53 -10.03
CA PRO A 43 -2.19 -8.82 -9.99
C PRO A 43 -2.19 -9.55 -11.35
N HIS A 44 -1.92 -8.84 -12.46
CA HIS A 44 -1.94 -9.42 -13.80
C HIS A 44 -0.62 -10.09 -14.20
N CYS A 45 0.51 -9.44 -13.90
CA CYS A 45 1.83 -9.88 -14.36
C CYS A 45 2.81 -10.15 -13.24
N ASN A 46 2.37 -10.03 -11.98
CA ASN A 46 3.15 -10.20 -10.76
C ASN A 46 4.40 -9.30 -10.69
N ALA A 47 4.46 -8.25 -11.53
CA ALA A 47 5.55 -7.30 -11.51
C ALA A 47 5.44 -6.39 -10.28
N GLN A 48 6.58 -6.16 -9.64
CA GLN A 48 6.69 -5.24 -8.51
C GLN A 48 6.72 -3.79 -9.01
N ALA A 49 5.93 -2.94 -8.38
CA ALA A 49 5.88 -1.50 -8.61
C ALA A 49 6.00 -0.77 -7.27
N THR A 50 6.81 0.29 -7.24
CA THR A 50 6.97 1.13 -6.05
C THR A 50 5.95 2.27 -6.09
N VAL A 51 5.11 2.35 -5.07
CA VAL A 51 4.07 3.37 -4.91
C VAL A 51 4.50 4.33 -3.82
N LEU A 52 4.42 5.63 -4.09
CA LEU A 52 4.65 6.66 -3.09
C LEU A 52 3.31 7.07 -2.48
N VAL A 53 3.09 6.68 -1.22
CA VAL A 53 1.86 6.98 -0.47
C VAL A 53 2.13 8.19 0.43
N GLN A 54 1.23 9.18 0.40
CA GLN A 54 1.27 10.29 1.36
C GLN A 54 0.59 9.83 2.65
N GLY A 55 1.33 9.88 3.75
CA GLY A 55 1.00 9.23 5.00
C GLY A 55 2.03 8.19 5.38
N LYS A 56 2.23 8.03 6.69
CA LYS A 56 2.91 6.89 7.30
C LYS A 56 2.02 5.66 7.16
N VAL A 57 2.43 4.73 6.31
CA VAL A 57 1.70 3.49 6.08
C VAL A 57 1.92 2.56 7.27
N VAL A 58 0.82 2.14 7.89
CA VAL A 58 0.83 1.18 8.99
C VAL A 58 0.81 -0.21 8.36
N ALA A 59 1.82 -1.03 8.69
CA ALA A 59 1.84 -2.41 8.26
C ALA A 59 0.58 -3.11 8.81
N ASP A 60 -0.22 -3.71 7.92
CA ASP A 60 -1.39 -4.46 8.31
C ASP A 60 -0.92 -5.76 8.99
N THR A 61 -0.73 -5.70 10.31
CA THR A 61 -0.28 -6.85 11.13
C THR A 61 -1.32 -7.97 11.19
N THR A 62 -2.54 -7.72 10.71
CA THR A 62 -3.60 -8.74 10.59
C THR A 62 -3.20 -9.85 9.61
N LEU A 63 -2.45 -9.53 8.55
CA LEU A 63 -1.90 -10.54 7.63
C LEU A 63 -0.76 -11.34 8.26
N LEU A 64 0.13 -10.69 9.03
CA LEU A 64 1.27 -11.36 9.68
C LEU A 64 0.81 -12.39 10.74
N ARG A 65 -0.23 -12.06 11.51
CA ARG A 65 -0.83 -12.99 12.49
C ARG A 65 -1.46 -14.22 11.83
N LYS A 66 -2.00 -14.10 10.62
CA LYS A 66 -2.63 -15.24 9.92
C LYS A 66 -1.60 -16.29 9.48
N TYR A 67 -0.34 -15.91 9.31
CA TYR A 67 0.74 -16.81 8.88
C TYR A 67 1.77 -17.14 9.97
N GLY A 68 1.51 -16.76 11.24
CA GLY A 68 2.36 -17.13 12.37
C GLY A 68 3.80 -16.60 12.30
N LEU A 69 4.00 -15.47 11.62
CA LEU A 69 5.28 -14.78 11.53
C LEU A 69 5.28 -13.65 12.59
N GLU A 70 5.39 -14.05 13.86
CA GLU A 70 5.66 -13.16 14.99
C GLU A 70 7.17 -13.07 15.28
#